data_AF-A0A841T4T1-F1
#
_entry.id   AF-A0A841T4T1-F1
#
_cell.length_a   1.000
_cell.length_b   1.000
_cell.length_c   1.000
_cell.angle_alpha   90.00
_cell.angle_beta   90.00
_cell.angle_gamma   90.00
#
_symmetry.space_group_name_H-M   'P 1'
#
loop_
_entity.id
_entity.type
_entity.pdbx_description
1 polymer ?
#
loop_
_entity_poly.entity_id
_entity_poly.type
_entity_poly.pdbx_seq_one_letter_code
_entity_poly.pdbx_strand_id
1 'polypeptide(L)'
;MNRYRYQICGTLIILFFIQAFLPIHTHASPALPIVKDNGLITIEVYPQRHRLVVYLDHIPYKSFSVAVGNPSTPTPVGEYIVTYKGKNWGPSFGTRWIGLNVPWGTYGIHGTNKPYSIGQHASHGCIRMRNRDVEELYEMIPVGTKVTIFGHVLGEANQEPRLVSEGDVGAEVQLVQNRLQSAGYFHGPCDGKFRSSTTIALKEFQRRNGLIPNGVVTLEVYEKFGLLE
;
A
#
# COMPACT_ATOMS: atom_id res chain seq x y z
N MET A 1 -110.01 3.34 29.16
CA MET A 1 -110.28 4.22 27.99
C MET A 1 -109.25 5.34 27.96
N ASN A 2 -108.48 5.38 26.87
CA ASN A 2 -107.50 6.38 26.40
C ASN A 2 -106.57 7.11 27.37
N ARG A 3 -105.28 6.73 27.34
CA ARG A 3 -104.16 7.64 27.59
C ARG A 3 -103.30 7.72 26.32
N TYR A 4 -103.28 8.89 25.69
CA TYR A 4 -102.31 9.25 24.65
C TYR A 4 -100.97 9.56 25.31
N ARG A 5 -99.88 8.93 24.82
CA ARG A 5 -98.50 9.19 25.22
C ARG A 5 -97.78 9.82 24.03
N TYR A 6 -97.36 11.07 24.20
CA TYR A 6 -96.40 11.74 23.33
C TYR A 6 -94.98 11.26 23.67
N GLN A 7 -94.20 10.82 22.69
CA GLN A 7 -92.77 10.56 22.82
C GLN A 7 -92.00 11.63 22.04
N ILE A 8 -91.24 12.42 22.79
CA ILE A 8 -90.27 13.41 22.30
C ILE A 8 -88.97 12.65 22.04
N CYS A 9 -88.53 12.59 20.78
CA CYS A 9 -87.27 11.98 20.38
C CYS A 9 -86.15 13.01 20.49
N GLY A 10 -85.30 12.87 21.50
CA GLY A 10 -84.11 13.71 21.71
C GLY A 10 -82.96 13.32 20.79
N THR A 11 -82.33 14.34 20.21
CA THR A 11 -81.16 14.28 19.34
C THR A 11 -79.90 13.89 20.12
N LEU A 12 -79.17 12.86 19.67
CA LEU A 12 -77.86 12.48 20.21
C LEU A 12 -76.78 12.80 19.17
N ILE A 13 -76.03 13.88 19.37
CA ILE A 13 -74.87 14.24 18.53
C ILE A 13 -73.63 13.56 19.13
N ILE A 14 -73.10 12.55 18.44
CA ILE A 14 -71.85 11.87 18.80
C ILE A 14 -70.69 12.61 18.12
N LEU A 15 -69.91 13.37 18.88
CA LEU A 15 -68.64 13.98 18.46
C LEU A 15 -67.54 12.90 18.46
N PHE A 16 -67.14 12.43 17.28
CA PHE A 16 -65.96 11.59 17.11
C PHE A 16 -64.70 12.46 17.17
N PHE A 17 -63.97 12.42 18.29
CA PHE A 17 -62.59 12.90 18.36
C PHE A 17 -61.68 11.91 17.63
N ILE A 18 -61.24 12.25 16.42
CA ILE A 18 -60.17 11.53 15.72
C ILE A 18 -58.85 12.01 16.32
N GLN A 19 -58.25 11.22 17.22
CA GLN A 19 -56.85 11.41 17.60
C GLN A 19 -55.97 11.04 16.40
N ALA A 20 -55.33 12.03 15.79
CA ALA A 20 -54.29 11.81 14.79
C ALA A 20 -53.06 11.19 15.49
N PHE A 21 -52.86 9.89 15.33
CA PHE A 21 -51.60 9.24 15.65
C PHE A 21 -50.56 9.68 14.61
N LEU A 22 -49.64 10.55 15.01
CA LEU A 22 -48.42 10.79 14.23
C LEU A 22 -47.57 9.51 14.26
N PRO A 23 -47.12 8.98 13.11
CA PRO A 23 -46.21 7.86 13.10
C PRO A 23 -44.88 8.31 13.72
N ILE A 24 -44.50 7.70 14.83
CA ILE A 24 -43.15 7.80 15.36
C ILE A 24 -42.26 7.12 14.31
N HIS A 25 -41.51 7.92 13.55
CA HIS A 25 -40.41 7.40 12.75
C HIS A 25 -39.30 6.94 13.70
N THR A 26 -39.36 5.67 14.09
CA THR A 26 -38.20 4.98 14.64
C THR A 26 -37.19 4.84 13.51
N HIS A 27 -36.21 5.76 13.45
CA HIS A 27 -35.00 5.51 12.70
C HIS A 27 -34.21 4.42 13.41
N ALA A 28 -34.51 3.16 13.06
CA ALA A 28 -33.54 2.10 13.26
C ALA A 28 -32.25 2.52 12.53
N SER A 29 -31.17 2.69 13.28
CA SER A 29 -29.84 2.80 12.66
C SER A 29 -29.63 1.56 11.79
N PRO A 30 -29.18 1.69 10.53
CA PRO A 30 -28.92 0.52 9.71
C PRO A 30 -27.90 -0.34 10.44
N ALA A 31 -28.26 -1.60 10.70
CA ALA A 31 -27.33 -2.59 11.18
C ALA A 31 -26.11 -2.60 10.25
N LEU A 32 -24.91 -2.57 10.82
CA LEU A 32 -23.67 -2.70 10.06
C LEU A 32 -23.80 -3.89 9.09
N PRO A 33 -23.44 -3.73 7.81
CA PRO A 33 -23.58 -4.80 6.86
C PRO A 33 -22.80 -6.02 7.36
N ILE A 34 -23.56 -7.11 7.48
CA ILE A 34 -23.13 -8.48 7.72
C ILE A 34 -21.89 -8.74 6.86
N VAL A 35 -20.84 -9.29 7.49
CA VAL A 35 -19.55 -9.71 6.89
C VAL A 35 -19.81 -10.31 5.51
N LYS A 36 -19.55 -9.50 4.48
CA LYS A 36 -19.73 -9.87 3.08
C LYS A 36 -18.54 -10.75 2.71
N ASP A 37 -18.77 -11.80 1.94
CA ASP A 37 -17.75 -12.65 1.34
C ASP A 37 -16.64 -11.77 0.73
N ASN A 38 -15.52 -11.64 1.44
CA ASN A 38 -14.51 -10.63 1.12
C ASN A 38 -13.68 -11.21 -0.03
N GLY A 39 -14.07 -10.88 -1.25
CA GLY A 39 -13.27 -11.11 -2.45
C GLY A 39 -11.81 -10.71 -2.24
N LEU A 40 -10.90 -11.28 -3.02
CA LEU A 40 -9.48 -11.11 -2.85
C LEU A 40 -9.09 -9.63 -3.02
N ILE A 41 -8.75 -8.97 -1.90
CA ILE A 41 -8.25 -7.60 -1.90
C ILE A 41 -6.74 -7.62 -2.15
N THR A 42 -6.30 -6.85 -3.14
CA THR A 42 -4.87 -6.65 -3.44
C THR A 42 -4.58 -5.17 -3.72
N ILE A 43 -3.31 -4.79 -3.60
CA ILE A 43 -2.84 -3.45 -3.90
C ILE A 43 -1.79 -3.51 -5.00
N GLU A 44 -1.90 -2.60 -5.95
CA GLU A 44 -0.85 -2.30 -6.90
C GLU A 44 -0.36 -0.87 -6.73
N VAL A 45 0.96 -0.68 -6.76
CA VAL A 45 1.60 0.63 -6.67
C VAL A 45 2.37 0.88 -7.95
N TYR A 46 2.14 2.05 -8.52
CA TYR A 46 2.77 2.53 -9.76
C TYR A 46 3.56 3.81 -9.43
N PRO A 47 4.83 3.69 -8.99
CA PRO A 47 5.65 4.83 -8.56
C PRO A 47 5.75 5.94 -9.61
N GLN A 48 6.01 5.59 -10.88
CA GLN A 48 6.13 6.56 -11.98
C GLN A 48 4.84 7.35 -12.25
N ARG A 49 3.69 6.78 -11.91
CA ARG A 49 2.38 7.44 -12.06
C ARG A 49 1.92 8.10 -10.76
N HIS A 50 2.67 7.96 -9.68
CA HIS A 50 2.29 8.38 -8.33
C HIS A 50 0.92 7.85 -7.91
N ARG A 51 0.64 6.58 -8.24
CA ARG A 51 -0.64 5.93 -7.95
C ARG A 51 -0.50 4.68 -7.10
N LEU A 52 -1.45 4.50 -6.20
CA LEU A 52 -1.76 3.24 -5.52
C LEU A 52 -3.20 2.88 -5.89
N VAL A 53 -3.42 1.65 -6.35
CA VAL A 53 -4.71 1.13 -6.78
C VAL A 53 -5.06 -0.08 -5.93
N VAL A 54 -6.24 -0.08 -5.33
CA VAL A 54 -6.82 -1.23 -4.64
C VAL A 54 -7.70 -1.98 -5.63
N TYR A 55 -7.55 -3.30 -5.66
CA TYR A 55 -8.34 -4.21 -6.46
C TYR A 55 -9.16 -5.12 -5.56
N LEU A 56 -10.37 -5.44 -6.02
CA LEU A 56 -11.23 -6.49 -5.45
C LEU A 56 -11.47 -7.51 -6.56
N ASP A 57 -11.04 -8.75 -6.36
CA ASP A 57 -11.13 -9.83 -7.37
C ASP A 57 -10.56 -9.40 -8.74
N HIS A 58 -9.40 -8.74 -8.72
CA HIS A 58 -8.71 -8.20 -9.90
C HIS A 58 -9.44 -7.07 -10.65
N ILE A 59 -10.55 -6.56 -10.12
CA ILE A 59 -11.24 -5.38 -10.64
C ILE A 59 -10.77 -4.13 -9.89
N PRO A 60 -10.33 -3.06 -10.58
CA PRO A 60 -9.95 -1.81 -9.92
C PRO A 60 -11.11 -1.27 -9.09
N TYR A 61 -10.92 -1.17 -7.78
CA TYR A 61 -11.93 -0.67 -6.85
C TYR A 61 -11.71 0.81 -6.53
N LYS A 62 -10.47 1.19 -6.19
CA LYS A 62 -10.14 2.57 -5.83
C LYS A 62 -8.70 2.94 -6.17
N SER A 63 -8.47 4.20 -6.53
CA SER A 63 -7.15 4.75 -6.82
C SER A 63 -6.84 5.97 -5.95
N PHE A 64 -5.62 6.03 -5.45
CA PHE A 64 -5.10 7.09 -4.59
C PHE A 64 -3.85 7.73 -5.20
N SER A 65 -3.68 9.03 -4.98
CA SER A 65 -2.41 9.71 -5.27
C SER A 65 -1.43 9.44 -4.13
N VAL A 66 -0.18 9.12 -4.46
CA VAL A 66 0.87 8.82 -3.46
C VAL A 66 2.15 9.62 -3.71
N ALA A 67 2.96 9.80 -2.68
CA ALA A 67 4.39 10.10 -2.86
C ALA A 67 5.20 8.81 -2.74
N VAL A 68 6.30 8.73 -3.47
CA VAL A 68 7.19 7.56 -3.48
C VAL A 68 8.63 7.98 -3.22
N GLY A 69 9.53 7.00 -3.16
CA GLY A 69 10.95 7.21 -2.97
C GLY A 69 11.54 8.15 -4.00
N ASN A 70 12.48 8.99 -3.56
CA ASN A 70 13.32 9.76 -4.46
C ASN A 70 14.32 8.84 -5.22
N PRO A 71 14.96 9.31 -6.30
CA PRO A 71 15.89 8.48 -7.07
C PRO A 71 17.06 7.88 -6.26
N SER A 72 17.50 8.54 -5.19
CA SER A 72 18.58 8.03 -4.32
C SER A 72 18.08 6.97 -3.32
N THR A 73 16.78 6.92 -3.03
CA THR A 73 16.14 5.97 -2.10
C THR A 73 14.78 5.54 -2.68
N PRO A 74 14.80 4.80 -3.80
CA PRO A 74 13.58 4.46 -4.53
C PRO A 74 12.64 3.60 -3.69
N THR A 75 11.34 3.65 -4.03
CA THR A 75 10.38 2.70 -3.45
C THR A 75 10.71 1.30 -3.97
N PRO A 76 10.79 0.29 -3.09
CA PRO A 76 11.28 -1.03 -3.46
C PRO A 76 10.33 -1.70 -4.43
N VAL A 77 10.83 -2.11 -5.60
CA VAL A 77 10.07 -2.85 -6.62
C VAL A 77 9.97 -4.32 -6.21
N GLY A 78 8.80 -4.92 -6.36
CA GLY A 78 8.59 -6.33 -6.06
C GLY A 78 7.20 -6.65 -5.51
N GLU A 79 7.04 -7.88 -5.04
CA GLU A 79 5.83 -8.34 -4.36
C GLU A 79 6.04 -8.41 -2.86
N TYR A 80 5.11 -7.83 -2.10
CA TYR A 80 5.13 -7.75 -0.66
C TYR A 80 3.76 -8.11 -0.09
N ILE A 81 3.71 -8.28 1.23
CA ILE A 81 2.47 -8.43 1.98
C ILE A 81 2.42 -7.40 3.11
N VAL A 82 1.20 -6.98 3.45
CA VAL A 82 0.95 -6.20 4.66
C VAL A 82 1.19 -7.09 5.87
N THR A 83 2.18 -6.76 6.70
CA THR A 83 2.53 -7.55 7.90
C THR A 83 1.98 -6.95 9.19
N TYR A 84 1.76 -5.64 9.19
CA TYR A 84 1.40 -4.91 10.39
C TYR A 84 0.62 -3.65 10.06
N LYS A 85 -0.29 -3.26 10.95
CA LYS A 85 -1.10 -2.04 10.87
C LYS A 85 -1.09 -1.34 12.22
N GLY A 86 -0.71 -0.07 12.24
CA GLY A 86 -0.62 0.75 13.44
C GLY A 86 -1.21 2.15 13.26
N LYS A 87 -1.68 2.73 14.36
CA LYS A 87 -2.10 4.14 14.45
C LYS A 87 -0.99 4.92 15.16
N ASN A 88 -0.76 6.17 14.76
CA ASN A 88 0.19 7.09 15.42
C ASN A 88 1.63 6.57 15.56
N TRP A 89 2.16 5.93 14.50
CA TRP A 89 3.53 5.38 14.47
C TRP A 89 4.63 6.42 14.73
N GLY A 90 4.36 7.68 14.39
CA GLY A 90 5.23 8.81 14.67
C GLY A 90 4.80 10.05 13.87
N PRO A 91 5.25 11.25 14.26
CA PRO A 91 4.74 12.50 13.71
C PRO A 91 4.92 12.64 12.19
N SER A 92 6.02 12.10 11.64
CA SER A 92 6.30 12.14 10.20
C SER A 92 5.46 11.16 9.36
N PHE A 93 4.83 10.17 10.01
CA PHE A 93 4.10 9.09 9.35
C PHE A 93 2.60 9.34 9.24
N GLY A 94 2.13 10.48 9.75
CA GLY A 94 0.71 10.82 9.74
C GLY A 94 -0.11 9.92 10.66
N THR A 95 -1.37 9.67 10.28
CA THR A 95 -2.37 9.07 11.17
C THR A 95 -2.39 7.54 11.16
N ARG A 96 -1.86 6.91 10.11
CA ARG A 96 -1.82 5.45 9.93
C ARG A 96 -0.50 4.99 9.36
N TRP A 97 -0.09 3.79 9.76
CA TRP A 97 1.06 3.04 9.25
C TRP A 97 0.63 1.63 8.85
N ILE A 98 1.03 1.20 7.66
CA ILE A 98 0.80 -0.12 7.10
C ILE A 98 2.17 -0.67 6.70
N GLY A 99 2.70 -1.60 7.49
CA GLY A 99 4.04 -2.17 7.30
C GLY A 99 4.06 -3.26 6.23
N LEU A 100 5.16 -3.31 5.47
CA LEU A 100 5.43 -4.29 4.42
C LEU A 100 6.62 -5.17 4.80
N ASN A 101 6.63 -6.43 4.33
CA ASN A 101 7.73 -7.39 4.55
C ASN A 101 8.96 -7.17 3.64
N VAL A 102 9.42 -5.93 3.48
CA VAL A 102 10.61 -5.66 2.67
C VAL A 102 11.86 -6.21 3.38
N PRO A 103 12.65 -7.13 2.77
CA PRO A 103 13.71 -7.87 3.46
C PRO A 103 14.83 -6.99 4.03
N TRP A 104 15.07 -5.85 3.37
CA TRP A 104 16.21 -5.01 3.66
C TRP A 104 15.95 -3.85 4.61
N GLY A 105 14.71 -3.62 5.05
CA GLY A 105 14.44 -2.56 6.02
C GLY A 105 12.97 -2.36 6.37
N THR A 106 12.70 -1.26 7.08
CA THR A 106 11.35 -0.89 7.49
C THR A 106 10.70 -0.03 6.42
N TYR A 107 9.78 -0.63 5.67
CA TYR A 107 9.02 0.04 4.61
C TYR A 107 7.53 -0.11 4.87
N GLY A 108 6.76 0.89 4.41
CA GLY A 108 5.33 0.90 4.62
C GLY A 108 4.59 1.89 3.74
N ILE A 109 3.28 1.73 3.72
CA ILE A 109 2.32 2.72 3.24
C ILE A 109 1.84 3.50 4.46
N HIS A 110 1.94 4.82 4.43
CA HIS A 110 1.62 5.64 5.60
C HIS A 110 1.08 7.03 5.22
N GLY A 111 0.50 7.73 6.20
CA GLY A 111 0.07 9.12 6.05
C GLY A 111 1.24 10.09 5.89
N THR A 112 1.03 11.39 6.05
CA THR A 112 2.16 12.33 6.05
C THR A 112 1.83 13.63 6.77
N ASN A 113 2.85 14.23 7.37
CA ASN A 113 2.84 15.63 7.83
C ASN A 113 3.33 16.62 6.75
N LYS A 114 3.70 16.13 5.56
CA LYS A 114 4.11 16.93 4.39
C LYS A 114 3.14 16.69 3.24
N PRO A 115 1.89 17.16 3.33
CA PRO A 115 0.85 16.87 2.33
C PRO A 115 1.21 17.33 0.91
N TYR A 116 2.04 18.36 0.78
CA TYR A 116 2.56 18.84 -0.51
C TYR A 116 3.45 17.80 -1.22
N SER A 117 4.01 16.81 -0.50
CA SER A 117 4.85 15.77 -1.10
C SER A 117 4.07 14.75 -1.94
N ILE A 118 2.74 14.67 -1.77
CA ILE A 118 1.90 13.73 -2.51
C ILE A 118 1.92 14.06 -4.01
N GLY A 119 2.16 13.05 -4.85
CA GLY A 119 2.37 13.23 -6.29
C GLY A 119 3.82 13.45 -6.69
N GLN A 120 4.78 13.20 -5.79
CA GLN A 120 6.21 13.42 -6.04
C GLN A 120 7.09 12.24 -5.57
N HIS A 121 8.30 12.19 -6.12
CA HIS A 121 9.42 11.36 -5.67
C HIS A 121 10.13 12.03 -4.47
N ALA A 122 9.48 12.02 -3.30
CA ALA A 122 9.86 12.87 -2.15
C ALA A 122 10.00 12.11 -0.81
N SER A 123 9.95 10.78 -0.83
CA SER A 123 10.16 9.94 0.36
C SER A 123 11.54 9.27 0.37
N HIS A 124 11.83 8.54 1.45
CA HIS A 124 13.01 7.67 1.56
C HIS A 124 12.64 6.20 1.29
N GLY A 125 11.81 5.98 0.27
CA GLY A 125 11.36 4.67 -0.19
C GLY A 125 9.95 4.26 0.27
N CYS A 126 9.45 4.76 1.41
CA CYS A 126 8.07 4.50 1.83
C CYS A 126 7.03 5.16 0.91
N ILE A 127 5.82 4.62 0.89
CA ILE A 127 4.70 5.16 0.10
C ILE A 127 3.90 6.10 1.01
N ARG A 128 3.88 7.39 0.68
CA ARG A 128 3.12 8.39 1.45
C ARG A 128 1.76 8.62 0.82
N MET A 129 0.76 8.77 1.67
CA MET A 129 -0.62 9.09 1.32
C MET A 129 -1.09 10.33 2.10
N ARG A 130 -2.13 10.99 1.62
CA ARG A 130 -2.84 11.97 2.45
C ARG A 130 -3.44 11.25 3.66
N ASN A 131 -3.51 11.90 4.82
CA ASN A 131 -4.02 11.25 6.04
C ASN A 131 -5.43 10.69 5.86
N ARG A 132 -6.33 11.43 5.21
CA ARG A 132 -7.69 10.93 4.89
C ARG A 132 -7.68 9.69 3.99
N ASP A 133 -6.75 9.63 3.02
CA ASP A 133 -6.67 8.57 2.02
C ASP A 133 -6.09 7.29 2.66
N VAL A 134 -5.09 7.42 3.54
CA VAL A 134 -4.54 6.26 4.27
C VAL A 134 -5.48 5.75 5.36
N GLU A 135 -6.29 6.62 5.98
CA GLU A 135 -7.32 6.22 6.94
C GLU A 135 -8.35 5.31 6.28
N GLU A 136 -8.79 5.68 5.09
CA GLU A 136 -9.69 4.84 4.31
C GLU A 136 -9.05 3.52 3.89
N LEU A 137 -7.84 3.56 3.31
CA LEU A 137 -7.10 2.36 2.93
C LEU A 137 -6.90 1.43 4.13
N TYR A 138 -6.60 2.00 5.29
CA TYR A 138 -6.38 1.27 6.53
C TYR A 138 -7.64 0.50 6.95
N GLU A 139 -8.84 1.06 6.85
CA GLU A 139 -10.04 0.29 7.20
C GLU A 139 -10.41 -0.74 6.12
N MET A 140 -10.02 -0.50 4.86
CA MET A 140 -10.35 -1.34 3.72
C MET A 140 -9.57 -2.66 3.66
N ILE A 141 -8.27 -2.66 4.01
CA ILE A 141 -7.40 -3.81 3.75
C ILE A 141 -7.07 -4.60 5.03
N PRO A 142 -7.12 -5.94 5.01
CA PRO A 142 -6.63 -6.77 6.11
C PRO A 142 -5.09 -6.89 6.14
N VAL A 143 -4.54 -7.30 7.28
CA VAL A 143 -3.15 -7.84 7.33
C VAL A 143 -3.10 -9.10 6.45
N GLY A 144 -2.00 -9.29 5.72
CA GLY A 144 -1.84 -10.34 4.72
C GLY A 144 -2.19 -9.91 3.29
N THR A 145 -2.76 -8.71 3.10
CA THR A 145 -3.04 -8.15 1.77
C THR A 145 -1.77 -8.11 0.93
N LYS A 146 -1.81 -8.69 -0.29
CA LYS A 146 -0.72 -8.62 -1.26
C LYS A 146 -0.57 -7.19 -1.80
N VAL A 147 0.67 -6.72 -1.87
CA VAL A 147 1.07 -5.42 -2.41
C VAL A 147 2.12 -5.63 -3.49
N THR A 148 1.77 -5.35 -4.74
CA THR A 148 2.70 -5.39 -5.87
C THR A 148 3.17 -3.96 -6.17
N ILE A 149 4.47 -3.72 -6.10
CA ILE A 149 5.08 -2.44 -6.46
C ILE A 149 5.74 -2.60 -7.82
N PHE A 150 5.17 -1.95 -8.84
CA PHE A 150 5.64 -2.02 -10.21
C PHE A 150 6.82 -1.08 -10.45
N GLY A 151 7.64 -1.47 -11.40
CA GLY A 151 8.83 -0.74 -11.82
C GLY A 151 9.85 -1.71 -12.39
N HIS A 152 10.97 -1.17 -12.87
CA HIS A 152 12.10 -1.98 -13.29
C HIS A 152 13.15 -1.97 -12.18
N VAL A 153 13.70 -3.15 -11.84
CA VAL A 153 14.60 -3.33 -10.69
C VAL A 153 15.86 -2.48 -10.81
N LEU A 154 16.32 -2.24 -12.04
CA LEU A 154 17.51 -1.41 -12.31
C LEU A 154 17.19 0.08 -12.49
N GLY A 155 15.96 0.51 -12.24
CA GLY A 155 15.51 1.87 -12.51
C GLY A 155 14.93 2.03 -13.93
N GLU A 156 14.68 3.28 -14.31
CA GLU A 156 13.96 3.62 -15.55
C GLU A 156 14.76 3.30 -16.82
N ALA A 157 14.07 2.88 -17.88
CA ALA A 157 14.70 2.42 -19.13
C ALA A 157 15.59 3.48 -19.83
N ASN A 158 15.35 4.77 -19.58
CA ASN A 158 16.11 5.88 -20.18
C ASN A 158 17.18 6.46 -19.25
N GLN A 159 17.54 5.77 -18.18
CA GLN A 159 18.53 6.20 -17.20
C GLN A 159 19.55 5.09 -16.97
N GLU A 160 20.81 5.47 -16.77
CA GLU A 160 21.82 4.51 -16.34
C GLU A 160 21.44 3.95 -14.96
N PRO A 161 21.58 2.63 -14.75
CA PRO A 161 21.31 2.04 -13.46
C PRO A 161 22.17 2.64 -12.35
N ARG A 162 21.58 2.71 -11.16
CA ARG A 162 22.28 3.18 -9.96
C ARG A 162 23.56 2.38 -9.75
N LEU A 163 24.65 3.08 -9.47
CA LEU A 163 25.88 2.45 -8.96
C LEU A 163 25.59 1.88 -7.57
N VAL A 164 25.89 0.60 -7.38
CA VAL A 164 25.61 -0.12 -6.13
C VAL A 164 26.92 -0.56 -5.49
N SER A 165 27.06 -0.36 -4.18
CA SER A 165 28.27 -0.67 -3.43
C SER A 165 27.97 -1.02 -1.97
N GLU A 166 29.00 -1.31 -1.18
CA GLU A 166 28.84 -1.66 0.23
C GLU A 166 28.06 -0.61 1.02
N GLY A 167 27.05 -1.06 1.76
CA GLY A 167 26.11 -0.22 2.51
C GLY A 167 24.78 0.02 1.79
N ASP A 168 24.72 -0.18 0.47
CA ASP A 168 23.47 -0.06 -0.28
C ASP A 168 22.47 -1.18 0.06
N VAL A 169 21.19 -0.84 -0.05
CA VAL A 169 20.08 -1.79 0.07
C VAL A 169 19.12 -1.62 -1.10
N GLY A 170 18.41 -2.68 -1.48
CA GLY A 170 17.41 -2.61 -2.54
C GLY A 170 17.16 -3.92 -3.28
N ALA A 171 16.18 -3.89 -4.17
CA ALA A 171 15.88 -5.01 -5.06
C ALA A 171 17.02 -5.25 -6.05
N GLU A 172 17.70 -4.19 -6.49
CA GLU A 172 18.88 -4.24 -7.34
C GLU A 172 20.07 -4.90 -6.63
N VAL A 173 20.23 -4.67 -5.33
CA VAL A 173 21.25 -5.36 -4.52
C VAL A 173 20.94 -6.85 -4.46
N GLN A 174 19.67 -7.20 -4.22
CA GLN A 174 19.25 -8.60 -4.19
C GLN A 174 19.47 -9.27 -5.54
N LEU A 175 19.20 -8.58 -6.64
CA LEU A 175 19.46 -9.05 -8.00
C LEU A 175 20.96 -9.29 -8.24
N VAL A 176 21.82 -8.36 -7.82
CA VAL A 176 23.29 -8.53 -7.89
C VAL A 176 23.75 -9.73 -7.07
N GLN A 177 23.25 -9.89 -5.84
CA GLN A 177 23.55 -11.04 -4.98
C GLN A 177 23.13 -12.36 -5.64
N ASN A 178 21.94 -12.41 -6.24
CA ASN A 178 21.46 -13.58 -6.98
C ASN A 178 22.35 -13.91 -8.18
N ARG A 179 22.82 -12.90 -8.93
CA ARG A 179 23.74 -13.09 -10.06
C ARG A 179 25.10 -13.61 -9.61
N LEU A 180 25.69 -13.00 -8.57
CA LEU A 180 26.93 -13.48 -7.97
C LEU A 180 26.81 -14.90 -7.43
N GLN A 181 25.69 -15.25 -6.82
CA GLN A 181 25.42 -16.58 -6.30
C GLN A 181 25.27 -17.61 -7.43
N SER A 182 24.52 -17.28 -8.47
CA SER A 182 24.33 -18.14 -9.65
C SER A 182 25.65 -18.39 -10.39
N ALA A 183 26.56 -17.40 -10.38
CA ALA A 183 27.90 -17.52 -10.93
C ALA A 183 28.92 -18.18 -9.99
N GLY A 184 28.51 -18.60 -8.79
CA GLY A 184 29.35 -19.32 -7.83
C GLY A 184 30.28 -18.45 -6.98
N TYR A 185 30.16 -17.13 -7.02
CA TYR A 185 31.00 -16.21 -6.24
C TYR A 185 30.43 -15.89 -4.85
N PHE A 186 29.10 -16.04 -4.65
CA PHE A 186 28.42 -15.64 -3.42
C PHE A 186 27.57 -16.76 -2.82
N HIS A 187 27.89 -17.14 -1.57
CA HIS A 187 27.18 -18.21 -0.85
C HIS A 187 26.36 -17.69 0.35
N GLY A 188 26.26 -16.35 0.49
CA GLY A 188 25.48 -15.72 1.53
C GLY A 188 23.99 -15.59 1.16
N PRO A 189 23.18 -15.00 2.05
CA PRO A 189 21.79 -14.71 1.76
C PRO A 189 21.66 -13.58 0.73
N CYS A 190 20.76 -13.77 -0.24
CA CYS A 190 20.35 -12.73 -1.18
C CYS A 190 19.22 -11.90 -0.54
N ASP A 191 19.56 -11.10 0.48
CA ASP A 191 18.62 -10.34 1.32
C ASP A 191 18.46 -8.88 0.89
N GLY A 192 19.12 -8.46 -0.19
CA GLY A 192 19.11 -7.09 -0.67
C GLY A 192 19.91 -6.12 0.19
N LYS A 193 20.83 -6.61 1.04
CA LYS A 193 21.76 -5.78 1.81
C LYS A 193 23.20 -5.99 1.35
N PHE A 194 23.82 -4.95 0.80
CA PHE A 194 25.17 -5.06 0.26
C PHE A 194 26.19 -4.96 1.39
N ARG A 195 26.69 -6.12 1.83
CA ARG A 195 27.65 -6.23 2.94
C ARG A 195 29.04 -6.56 2.42
N SER A 196 30.03 -6.55 3.32
CA SER A 196 31.41 -6.93 3.02
C SER A 196 31.54 -8.30 2.33
N SER A 197 30.68 -9.27 2.64
CA SER A 197 30.64 -10.56 1.93
C SER A 197 30.25 -10.43 0.45
N THR A 198 29.29 -9.56 0.13
CA THR A 198 28.94 -9.21 -1.25
C THR A 198 30.07 -8.45 -1.92
N THR A 199 30.76 -7.53 -1.21
CA THR A 199 31.94 -6.82 -1.72
C THR A 199 33.06 -7.76 -2.11
N ILE A 200 33.35 -8.76 -1.27
CA ILE A 200 34.38 -9.77 -1.54
C ILE A 200 34.02 -10.57 -2.79
N ALA A 201 32.79 -11.09 -2.87
CA ALA A 201 32.30 -11.84 -4.02
C ALA A 201 32.35 -10.99 -5.31
N LEU A 202 31.93 -9.73 -5.24
CA LEU A 202 31.96 -8.83 -6.38
C LEU A 202 33.38 -8.52 -6.85
N LYS A 203 34.31 -8.26 -5.93
CA LYS A 203 35.72 -8.03 -6.30
C LYS A 203 36.35 -9.25 -6.96
N GLU A 204 35.98 -10.45 -6.54
CA GLU A 204 36.41 -11.67 -7.20
C GLU A 204 35.81 -11.80 -8.61
N PHE A 205 34.51 -11.58 -8.75
CA PHE A 205 33.84 -11.54 -10.06
C PHE A 205 34.49 -10.52 -11.00
N GLN A 206 34.73 -9.29 -10.53
CA GLN A 206 35.38 -8.23 -11.29
C GLN A 206 36.76 -8.67 -11.78
N ARG A 207 37.60 -9.21 -10.88
CA ARG A 207 38.95 -9.70 -11.22
C ARG A 207 38.90 -10.80 -12.29
N ARG A 208 37.99 -11.76 -12.16
CA ARG A 208 37.84 -12.88 -13.11
C ARG A 208 37.34 -12.44 -14.49
N ASN A 209 36.61 -11.33 -14.56
CA ASN A 209 36.08 -10.77 -15.80
C ASN A 209 36.93 -9.62 -16.37
N GLY A 210 38.14 -9.39 -15.85
CA GLY A 210 39.04 -8.35 -16.35
C GLY A 210 38.63 -6.92 -16.00
N LEU A 211 37.73 -6.74 -15.02
CA LEU A 211 37.29 -5.44 -14.52
C LEU A 211 38.14 -4.96 -13.34
N ILE A 212 38.09 -3.66 -13.05
CA ILE A 212 38.73 -3.08 -11.85
C ILE A 212 38.03 -3.64 -10.60
N PRO A 213 38.73 -4.35 -9.68
CA PRO A 213 38.13 -4.96 -8.50
C PRO A 213 37.87 -3.95 -7.37
N ASN A 214 37.10 -2.90 -7.66
CA ASN A 214 36.78 -1.82 -6.73
C ASN A 214 35.59 -2.13 -5.80
N GLY A 215 34.82 -3.19 -6.07
CA GLY A 215 33.64 -3.56 -5.29
C GLY A 215 32.42 -2.66 -5.54
N VAL A 216 32.40 -1.95 -6.67
CA VAL A 216 31.27 -1.12 -7.11
C VAL A 216 30.64 -1.76 -8.36
N VAL A 217 29.33 -1.92 -8.35
CA VAL A 217 28.54 -2.38 -9.49
C VAL A 217 28.36 -1.20 -10.44
N THR A 218 29.21 -1.14 -11.45
CA THR A 218 29.13 -0.17 -12.56
C THR A 218 28.26 -0.69 -13.70
N LEU A 219 28.01 0.13 -14.73
CA LEU A 219 27.32 -0.28 -15.95
C LEU A 219 27.95 -1.56 -16.56
N GLU A 220 29.28 -1.57 -16.70
CA GLU A 220 30.03 -2.74 -17.19
C GLU A 220 29.78 -4.01 -16.35
N VAL A 221 29.62 -3.87 -15.02
CA VAL A 221 29.30 -5.01 -14.15
C VAL A 221 27.88 -5.51 -14.42
N TYR A 222 26.91 -4.61 -14.61
CA TYR A 222 25.54 -4.99 -14.97
C TYR A 222 25.48 -5.71 -16.32
N GLU A 223 26.21 -5.23 -17.32
CA GLU A 223 26.37 -5.90 -18.64
C GLU A 223 27.00 -7.29 -18.48
N LYS A 224 28.07 -7.43 -17.67
CA LYS A 224 28.70 -8.74 -17.39
C LYS A 224 27.79 -9.70 -16.62
N PHE A 225 26.81 -9.20 -15.87
CA PHE A 225 25.77 -10.02 -15.27
C PHE A 225 24.65 -10.42 -16.25
N GLY A 226 24.68 -9.93 -17.50
CA GLY A 226 23.61 -10.13 -18.48
C GLY A 226 22.31 -9.48 -18.04
N LEU A 227 22.41 -8.36 -17.32
CA LEU A 227 21.26 -7.60 -16.84
C LEU A 227 20.90 -6.43 -17.76
N LEU A 228 21.80 -6.09 -18.69
CA LEU A 228 21.66 -5.05 -19.70
C LEU A 228 22.28 -5.58 -20.99
N GLU A 229 21.79 -5.08 -22.12
CA GLU A 229 22.31 -5.33 -23.47
C GLU A 229 23.07 -4.12 -24.01
#